data_AF-A0A1I6K7C1-F1
#
_entry.id   AF-A0A1I6K7C1-F1
#
_cell.length_a   1.000
_cell.length_b   1.000
_cell.length_c   1.000
_cell.angle_alpha   90.00
_cell.angle_beta   90.00
_cell.angle_gamma   90.00
#
_symmetry.space_group_name_H-M   'P 1'
#
loop_
_entity.id
_entity.type
_entity.pdbx_description
1 polymer ?
#
loop_
_entity_poly.entity_id
_entity_poly.type
_entity_poly.pdbx_seq_one_letter_code
_entity_poly.pdbx_strand_id
1 'polypeptide(L)'
;MKKLLDIADALETPKQGVVLVGRTKQKDAMLQAGDLFELRLPTGHRRTLTALGVQPFPKCFTEATTLGILVGDQWTELETGIGSELWVNLDSGQHQGTS
;
A
#
# COMPACT_ATOMS: atom_id res chain seq x y z
N MET A 1 7.90 -4.72 12.02
CA MET A 1 7.60 -4.18 10.67
C MET A 1 8.25 -5.00 9.57
N LYS A 2 7.52 -5.25 8.47
CA LYS A 2 7.98 -5.99 7.28
C LYS A 2 7.68 -5.16 6.03
N LYS A 3 8.61 -5.15 5.08
CA LYS A 3 8.38 -4.57 3.76
C LYS A 3 7.29 -5.37 3.04
N LEU A 4 6.24 -4.68 2.60
CA LEU A 4 5.13 -5.27 1.87
C LEU A 4 5.36 -5.18 0.36
N LEU A 5 5.68 -3.99 -0.14
CA LEU A 5 5.86 -3.73 -1.57
C LEU A 5 6.77 -2.54 -1.87
N ASP A 6 7.24 -2.52 -3.11
CA ASP A 6 7.86 -1.37 -3.75
C ASP A 6 6.80 -0.63 -4.59
N ILE A 7 6.68 0.67 -4.38
CA ILE A 7 5.77 1.53 -5.12
C ILE A 7 6.32 1.73 -6.53
N ALA A 8 5.58 1.28 -7.51
CA ALA A 8 5.93 1.37 -8.92
C ALA A 8 5.20 2.51 -9.63
N ASP A 9 4.03 2.89 -9.14
CA ASP A 9 3.20 3.94 -9.74
C ASP A 9 2.24 4.54 -8.70
N ALA A 10 1.71 5.72 -8.99
CA ALA A 10 0.66 6.39 -8.22
C ALA A 10 -0.36 6.99 -9.19
N LEU A 11 -1.63 6.58 -9.03
CA LEU A 11 -2.72 6.95 -9.94
C LEU A 11 -3.75 7.79 -9.21
N GLU A 12 -4.05 8.97 -9.73
CA GLU A 12 -5.18 9.77 -9.27
C GLU A 12 -6.49 9.23 -9.85
N THR A 13 -7.44 8.98 -8.96
CA THR A 13 -8.78 8.52 -9.30
C THR A 13 -9.79 9.62 -9.02
N PRO A 14 -10.57 10.06 -10.02
CA PRO A 14 -11.58 11.08 -9.81
C PRO A 14 -12.54 10.66 -8.69
N LYS A 15 -12.75 11.54 -7.71
CA LYS A 15 -13.64 11.36 -6.53
C LYS A 15 -13.16 10.38 -5.45
N GLN A 16 -12.10 9.58 -5.69
CA GLN A 16 -11.61 8.61 -4.71
C GLN A 16 -10.21 8.95 -4.19
N GLY A 17 -9.46 9.82 -4.87
CA GLY A 17 -8.12 10.28 -4.46
C GLY A 17 -7.02 9.42 -5.08
N VAL A 18 -5.90 9.21 -4.38
CA VAL A 18 -4.74 8.51 -4.95
C VAL A 18 -4.75 7.02 -4.64
N VAL A 19 -4.41 6.22 -5.65
CA VAL A 19 -4.14 4.79 -5.55
C VAL A 19 -2.65 4.56 -5.78
N LEU A 20 -1.99 4.01 -4.77
CA LEU A 20 -0.61 3.57 -4.84
C LEU A 20 -0.53 2.17 -5.42
N VAL A 21 0.26 2.00 -6.48
CA VAL A 21 0.41 0.71 -7.14
C VAL A 21 1.82 0.20 -6.92
N GLY A 22 1.92 -1.01 -6.37
CA GLY A 22 3.20 -1.60 -6.04
C GLY A 22 3.28 -3.08 -6.33
N ARG A 23 4.51 -3.58 -6.45
CA ARG A 23 4.77 -5.01 -6.68
C ARG A 23 5.12 -5.67 -5.36
N THR A 24 4.48 -6.79 -5.07
CA THR A 24 4.82 -7.64 -3.93
C THR A 24 5.14 -9.06 -4.40
N LYS A 25 6.04 -9.72 -3.66
CA LYS A 25 6.29 -11.15 -3.78
C LYS A 25 5.36 -11.98 -2.90
N GLN A 26 4.51 -11.34 -2.11
CA GLN A 26 3.57 -12.01 -1.23
C GLN A 26 2.29 -12.34 -2.01
N LYS A 27 1.84 -13.59 -1.89
CA LYS A 27 0.65 -14.07 -2.59
C LYS A 27 -0.64 -13.58 -1.94
N ASP A 28 -0.62 -13.32 -0.63
CA ASP A 28 -1.72 -12.79 0.15
C ASP A 28 -1.49 -11.33 0.52
N ALA A 29 -2.53 -10.48 0.34
CA ALA A 29 -2.48 -9.09 0.74
C ALA A 29 -2.47 -9.00 2.27
N MET A 30 -1.30 -8.74 2.88
CA MET A 30 -1.16 -8.53 4.33
C MET A 30 -1.68 -7.16 4.81
N LEU A 31 -2.52 -6.50 4.01
CA LEU A 31 -3.03 -5.16 4.28
C LEU A 31 -4.52 -5.13 3.91
N GLN A 32 -5.34 -4.65 4.83
CA GLN A 32 -6.78 -4.47 4.68
C GLN A 32 -7.15 -2.99 4.77
N ALA A 33 -8.39 -2.65 4.39
CA ALA A 33 -8.92 -1.32 4.62
C ALA A 33 -8.98 -1.04 6.13
N GLY A 34 -8.51 0.13 6.56
CA GLY A 34 -8.36 0.53 7.95
C GLY A 34 -6.96 0.30 8.52
N ASP A 35 -6.13 -0.53 7.88
CA ASP A 35 -4.77 -0.78 8.37
C ASP A 35 -3.85 0.43 8.15
N LEU A 36 -3.01 0.69 9.15
CA LEU A 36 -1.93 1.66 9.07
C LEU A 36 -0.69 1.05 8.44
N PHE A 37 -0.02 1.82 7.61
CA PHE A 37 1.27 1.46 7.04
C PHE A 37 2.23 2.65 7.01
N GLU A 38 3.52 2.35 7.03
CA GLU A 38 4.59 3.33 6.86
C GLU A 38 5.06 3.33 5.40
N LEU A 39 4.96 4.49 4.77
CA LEU A 39 5.60 4.79 3.49
C LEU A 39 6.99 5.38 3.76
N ARG A 40 8.02 4.81 3.15
CA ARG A 40 9.38 5.35 3.13
C ARG A 40 9.68 5.89 1.75
N LEU A 41 9.85 7.20 1.68
CA LEU A 41 10.13 7.91 0.44
C LEU A 41 11.62 7.76 0.05
N PRO A 42 11.98 7.85 -1.23
CA PRO A 42 13.38 7.83 -1.68
C PRO A 42 14.23 8.94 -1.05
N THR A 43 13.60 10.03 -0.64
CA THR A 43 14.19 11.16 0.10
C THR A 43 14.63 10.79 1.52
N GLY A 44 14.25 9.60 2.01
CA GLY A 44 14.48 9.16 3.39
C GLY A 44 13.37 9.58 4.36
N HIS A 45 12.44 10.42 3.92
CA HIS A 45 11.27 10.78 4.70
C HIS A 45 10.34 9.58 4.92
N ARG A 46 9.67 9.56 6.07
CA ARG A 46 8.73 8.52 6.44
C ARG A 46 7.38 9.14 6.73
N ARG A 47 6.31 8.51 6.24
CA ARG A 47 4.93 8.93 6.51
C ARG A 47 4.10 7.72 6.90
N THR A 48 3.17 7.91 7.83
CA THR A 48 2.18 6.89 8.16
C THR A 48 0.89 7.24 7.44
N LEU A 49 0.34 6.27 6.71
CA LEU A 49 -0.91 6.40 5.96
C LEU A 49 -1.87 5.28 6.37
N THR A 50 -3.15 5.53 6.18
CA THR A 50 -4.19 4.52 6.36
C THR A 50 -4.61 3.98 4.99
N ALA A 51 -4.66 2.66 4.85
CA ALA A 51 -5.24 2.03 3.66
C ALA A 51 -6.75 2.20 3.68
N LEU A 52 -7.32 2.90 2.70
CA LEU A 52 -8.77 3.05 2.54
C LEU A 52 -9.37 1.89 1.75
N GLY A 53 -8.55 1.20 0.97
CA GLY A 53 -8.93 0.02 0.19
C GLY A 53 -7.69 -0.66 -0.37
N VAL A 54 -7.73 -1.98 -0.49
CA VAL A 54 -6.61 -2.78 -1.02
C VAL A 54 -7.15 -3.74 -2.06
N GLN A 55 -6.59 -3.70 -3.27
CA GLN A 55 -7.00 -4.55 -4.37
C GLN A 55 -5.79 -5.28 -4.98
N PRO A 56 -5.79 -6.63 -4.98
CA PRO A 56 -4.79 -7.40 -5.68
C PRO A 56 -5.10 -7.50 -7.18
N PHE A 57 -4.05 -7.32 -7.98
CA PHE A 57 -4.05 -7.52 -9.42
C PHE A 57 -3.06 -8.65 -9.75
N PRO A 58 -3.54 -9.88 -9.99
CA PRO A 58 -2.68 -10.98 -10.39
C PRO A 58 -2.15 -10.70 -11.79
N LYS A 59 -0.82 -10.75 -11.98
CA LYS A 59 -0.25 -10.73 -13.33
C LYS A 59 -0.23 -12.15 -13.88
N CYS A 60 -0.91 -12.36 -15.01
CA CYS A 60 -0.74 -13.58 -15.79
C CYS A 60 0.75 -13.74 -16.12
N PHE A 61 1.30 -14.94 -15.92
CA PHE A 61 2.67 -15.34 -16.25
C PHE A 61 3.82 -14.91 -15.29
N THR A 62 3.53 -14.37 -14.10
CA THR A 62 4.56 -14.16 -13.06
C THR A 62 4.03 -14.50 -11.67
N GLU A 63 4.88 -14.99 -10.76
CA GLU A 63 4.51 -15.15 -9.33
C GLU A 63 4.40 -13.81 -8.57
N ALA A 64 4.65 -12.68 -9.24
CA ALA A 64 4.53 -11.35 -8.65
C ALA A 64 3.07 -10.88 -8.66
N THR A 65 2.55 -10.54 -7.49
CA THR A 65 1.24 -9.90 -7.33
C THR A 65 1.44 -8.38 -7.35
N THR A 66 0.62 -7.66 -8.12
CA THR A 66 0.56 -6.20 -8.02
C THR A 66 -0.54 -5.84 -7.03
N LEU A 67 -0.29 -4.92 -6.12
CA LEU A 67 -1.30 -4.41 -5.17
C LEU A 67 -1.58 -2.95 -5.49
N GLY A 68 -2.86 -2.60 -5.58
CA GLY A 68 -3.34 -1.23 -5.53
C GLY A 68 -3.82 -0.90 -4.12
N ILE A 69 -3.36 0.22 -3.56
CA ILE A 69 -3.73 0.67 -2.21
C ILE A 69 -4.31 2.07 -2.34
N LEU A 70 -5.60 2.21 -2.06
CA LEU A 70 -6.27 3.50 -2.03
C LEU A 70 -5.85 4.24 -0.75
N VAL A 71 -5.30 5.44 -0.90
CA VAL A 71 -4.90 6.31 0.21
C VAL A 71 -5.68 7.64 0.24
N GLY A 72 -6.50 7.89 -0.79
CA GLY A 72 -7.36 9.07 -0.82
C GLY A 72 -6.57 10.36 -0.96
N ASP A 73 -6.97 11.38 -0.20
CA ASP A 73 -6.36 12.71 -0.11
C ASP A 73 -5.17 12.77 0.86
N GLN A 74 -4.84 11.67 1.54
CA GLN A 74 -3.64 11.57 2.38
C GLN A 74 -2.33 11.69 1.55
N TRP A 75 -2.43 11.48 0.24
CA TRP A 75 -1.34 11.65 -0.71
C TRP A 75 -1.37 13.06 -1.31
N THR A 76 -0.29 13.82 -1.09
CA THR A 76 -0.13 15.17 -1.64
C THR A 76 0.90 15.13 -2.77
N GLU A 77 0.54 15.69 -3.94
CA GLU A 77 1.19 15.63 -5.27
C GLU A 77 2.72 15.87 -5.33
N LEU A 78 3.37 16.27 -4.24
CA LEU A 78 4.75 16.76 -4.25
C LEU A 78 5.83 15.69 -4.25
N GLU A 79 5.50 14.42 -4.10
CA GLU A 79 6.46 13.33 -4.17
C GLU A 79 5.90 12.25 -5.07
N THR A 80 6.51 12.05 -6.24
CA THR A 80 6.05 11.06 -7.24
C THR A 80 6.00 9.64 -6.69
N GLY A 81 6.49 9.37 -5.48
CA GLY A 81 6.26 8.12 -4.73
C GLY A 81 6.89 6.88 -5.34
N ILE A 82 7.26 6.92 -6.61
CA ILE A 82 7.91 5.86 -7.36
C ILE A 82 9.26 5.57 -6.71
N GLY A 83 9.50 4.29 -6.41
CA GLY A 83 10.66 3.84 -5.65
C GLY A 83 10.51 3.98 -4.14
N SER A 84 9.38 4.49 -3.63
CA SER A 84 9.06 4.41 -2.21
C SER A 84 8.81 2.96 -1.80
N GLU A 85 9.05 2.67 -0.53
CA GLU A 85 8.79 1.37 0.05
C GLU A 85 7.60 1.45 1.01
N LEU A 86 6.72 0.45 0.96
CA LEU A 86 5.64 0.33 1.91
C LEU A 86 5.99 -0.73 2.96
N TRP A 87 5.90 -0.36 4.22
CA TRP A 87 6.20 -1.18 5.39
C TRP A 87 4.97 -1.29 6.28
N VAL A 88 4.59 -2.51 6.64
CA VAL A 88 3.46 -2.78 7.54
C VAL A 88 3.99 -3.31 8.86
N ASN A 89 3.29 -3.02 9.96
CA ASN A 89 3.55 -3.70 11.22
C ASN A 89 2.63 -4.91 11.34
N LEU A 90 3.21 -6.11 11.37
CA LEU A 90 2.46 -7.36 11.35
C LEU A 90 1.85 -7.73 12.72
N ASP A 91 1.96 -6.83 13.70
CA ASP A 91 1.37 -7.02 15.03
C ASP A 91 -0.13 -6.68 15.06
N SER A 92 -0.72 -6.16 13.98
CA SER A 92 -2.17 -5.90 13.87
C SER A 92 -3.00 -7.10 13.41
N GLY A 93 -2.51 -8.32 13.66
CA GLY A 93 -3.30 -9.56 13.61
C GLY A 93 -4.29 -9.73 14.78
N GLN A 94 -4.69 -8.65 15.46
CA GLN A 94 -5.69 -8.69 16.52
C GLN A 94 -6.71 -7.56 16.39
N HIS A 95 -7.62 -7.68 15.43
CA HIS A 95 -9.04 -7.50 15.74
C HIS A 95 -9.64 -8.91 15.80
N GLN A 96 -9.59 -9.53 16.99
CA GLN A 96 -10.77 -9.64 17.85
C GLN A 96 -11.99 -10.04 17.04
N GLY A 97 -12.29 -11.34 17.09
CA GLY A 97 -13.64 -11.79 16.81
C GLY A 97 -14.62 -11.16 17.79
N THR A 98 -15.78 -10.82 17.26
CA THR A 98 -17.07 -10.82 17.94
C THR A 98 -18.03 -11.30 16.84
N SER A 99 -18.36 -12.59 16.84
CA SER A 99 -19.64 -13.13 17.36
C SER A 99 -20.83 -12.70 16.53
#